data_AF-A0AAD8WBK0-F1
#
_entry.id   AF-A0AAD8WBK0-F1
#
_cell.length_a   1.000
_cell.length_b   1.000
_cell.length_c   1.000
_cell.angle_alpha   90.00
_cell.angle_beta   90.00
_cell.angle_gamma   90.00
#
_symmetry.space_group_name_H-M   'P 1'
#
loop_
_entity.id
_entity.type
_entity.pdbx_description
1 polymer ?
#
loop_
_entity_poly.entity_id
_entity_poly.type
_entity_poly.pdbx_seq_one_letter_code
_entity_poly.pdbx_strand_id
1 'polypeptide(L)'
;MEHLKLKKLGLLTNDGKMRIPGDEATPNPPEGYRPITKEMLDMATLFIGYDEADTLRDSLCAAQEHTKELKKKLVASEEARKDAEAKATSANDLQTRLDAAELALKEKTEHTPHREVDIIKRLDKQSDRFSKHIGEMYTKNQEQEEDELLDSLRLLEMNYLLARDCLKEGRVAFERLFPHFFLKDPMLDKFEPLAKCFTGKDGPILARRQTAFENWC
;
A
#
# COMPACT_ATOMS: atom_id res chain seq x y z
N MET A 1 16.73 -25.53 -35.40
CA MET A 1 17.52 -26.78 -35.44
C MET A 1 17.60 -27.50 -34.09
N GLU A 2 17.41 -26.81 -32.95
CA GLU A 2 17.52 -27.41 -31.62
C GLU A 2 16.33 -28.31 -31.23
N HIS A 3 15.12 -27.97 -31.68
CA HIS A 3 13.89 -28.72 -31.36
C HIS A 3 13.90 -30.17 -31.89
N LEU A 4 14.54 -30.42 -33.03
CA LEU A 4 14.68 -31.76 -33.61
C LEU A 4 15.71 -32.61 -32.87
N LYS A 5 16.76 -32.00 -32.32
CA LYS A 5 17.76 -32.71 -31.50
C LYS A 5 17.16 -33.17 -30.17
N LEU A 6 16.33 -32.35 -29.55
CA LEU A 6 15.66 -32.69 -28.28
C LEU A 6 14.61 -33.79 -28.45
N LYS A 7 13.88 -33.81 -29.57
CA LYS A 7 12.91 -34.88 -29.88
C LYS A 7 13.61 -36.22 -30.15
N LYS A 8 14.78 -36.20 -30.79
CA LYS A 8 15.60 -37.39 -31.06
C LYS A 8 16.24 -37.99 -29.80
N LEU A 9 16.40 -37.19 -28.75
CA LEU A 9 16.88 -37.60 -27.43
C LEU A 9 15.76 -38.06 -26.47
N GLY A 10 14.50 -38.08 -26.91
CA GLY A 10 13.37 -38.57 -26.11
C GLY A 10 12.92 -37.62 -24.99
N LEU A 11 13.43 -36.40 -24.93
CA LEU A 11 13.17 -35.42 -23.86
C LEU A 11 11.90 -34.58 -24.08
N LEU A 12 11.30 -34.68 -25.27
CA LEU A 12 10.06 -34.00 -25.63
C LEU A 12 9.01 -35.00 -26.11
N THR A 13 7.78 -34.90 -25.60
CA THR A 13 6.64 -35.63 -26.17
C THR A 13 6.21 -35.00 -27.49
N ASN A 14 5.37 -35.69 -28.26
CA ASN A 14 4.90 -35.21 -29.57
C ASN A 14 4.14 -33.86 -29.50
N ASP A 15 3.70 -33.47 -28.31
CA ASP A 15 2.84 -32.31 -28.06
C ASP A 15 3.65 -31.08 -27.60
N GLY A 16 4.98 -31.16 -27.59
CA GLY A 16 5.85 -30.01 -27.27
C GLY A 16 6.07 -29.76 -25.78
N LYS A 17 5.59 -30.63 -24.88
CA LYS A 17 5.77 -30.49 -23.43
C LYS A 17 7.01 -31.25 -22.94
N MET A 18 7.75 -30.66 -22.00
CA MET A 18 8.87 -31.33 -21.33
C MET A 18 8.36 -32.46 -20.42
N ARG A 19 8.98 -33.65 -20.49
CA ARG A 19 8.75 -34.71 -19.50
C ARG A 19 9.37 -34.30 -18.17
N ILE A 20 8.58 -34.36 -17.09
CA ILE A 20 9.08 -34.23 -15.72
C ILE A 20 9.88 -35.51 -15.41
N PRO A 21 11.19 -35.46 -15.10
CA PRO A 21 11.95 -36.63 -14.72
C PRO A 21 11.59 -36.99 -13.28
N GLY A 22 10.93 -38.13 -13.05
CA GLY A 22 10.66 -38.56 -11.68
C GLY A 22 9.73 -39.77 -11.47
N ASP A 23 8.94 -40.19 -12.46
CA ASP A 23 7.88 -41.21 -12.25
C ASP A 23 8.09 -42.52 -13.02
N GLU A 24 9.31 -42.80 -13.47
CA GLU A 24 9.64 -44.16 -13.93
C GLU A 24 10.03 -44.99 -12.70
N ALA A 25 9.09 -45.82 -12.28
CA ALA A 25 9.28 -46.91 -11.32
C ALA A 25 10.67 -47.54 -11.49
N THR A 26 11.40 -47.66 -10.39
CA THR A 26 12.61 -48.48 -10.33
C THR A 26 12.25 -49.84 -10.91
N PRO A 27 12.93 -50.31 -11.98
CA PRO A 27 12.60 -51.61 -12.55
C PRO A 27 12.76 -52.66 -11.46
N ASN A 28 11.69 -53.41 -11.18
CA ASN A 28 11.80 -54.57 -10.31
C ASN A 28 12.91 -55.46 -10.90
N PRO A 29 13.87 -55.92 -10.07
CA PRO A 29 14.90 -56.81 -10.57
C PRO A 29 14.23 -58.05 -11.18
N PRO A 30 14.73 -58.54 -12.33
CA PRO A 30 14.14 -59.68 -13.02
C PRO A 30 14.02 -60.88 -12.06
N GLU A 31 12.92 -61.62 -12.16
CA GLU A 31 12.68 -62.82 -11.36
C GLU A 31 13.90 -63.76 -11.43
N GLY A 32 14.53 -64.00 -10.28
CA GLY A 32 15.75 -64.80 -10.16
C GLY A 32 17.04 -64.03 -9.88
N TYR A 33 17.01 -62.69 -9.81
CA TYR A 33 18.17 -61.90 -9.41
C TYR A 33 18.51 -62.15 -7.94
N ARG A 34 19.51 -62.99 -7.67
CA ARG A 34 20.08 -63.14 -6.33
C ARG A 34 21.12 -62.03 -6.14
N PRO A 35 21.04 -61.21 -5.08
CA PRO A 35 22.11 -60.26 -4.76
C PRO A 35 23.39 -61.07 -4.53
N ILE A 36 24.50 -60.64 -5.17
CA ILE A 36 25.81 -61.27 -5.00
C ILE A 36 26.15 -61.22 -3.51
N THR A 37 26.20 -62.39 -2.87
CA THR A 37 26.60 -62.50 -1.46
C THR A 37 28.11 -62.38 -1.36
N LYS A 38 28.59 -61.92 -0.20
CA LYS A 38 30.03 -61.79 0.09
C LYS A 38 30.80 -63.08 -0.21
N GLU A 39 30.19 -64.23 0.09
CA GLU A 39 30.74 -65.58 -0.17
C GLU A 39 30.95 -65.88 -1.66
N MET A 40 30.07 -65.40 -2.56
CA MET A 40 30.23 -65.56 -4.00
C MET A 40 31.36 -64.68 -4.55
N LEU A 41 31.57 -63.51 -3.95
CA LEU A 41 32.67 -62.61 -4.30
C LEU A 41 34.01 -63.17 -3.83
N ASP A 42 34.05 -63.77 -2.63
CA ASP A 42 35.21 -64.44 -2.02
C ASP A 42 35.62 -65.71 -2.79
N MET A 43 34.67 -66.41 -3.42
CA MET A 43 34.93 -67.55 -4.31
C MET A 43 35.45 -67.14 -5.69
N ALA A 44 34.99 -66.00 -6.23
CA ALA A 44 35.51 -65.49 -7.50
C ALA A 44 36.97 -65.00 -7.38
N THR A 45 37.36 -64.53 -6.19
CA THR A 45 38.73 -64.12 -5.85
C THR A 45 39.73 -65.28 -5.90
N LEU A 46 39.26 -66.53 -5.78
CA LEU A 46 40.08 -67.74 -5.91
C LEU A 46 40.34 -68.14 -7.37
N PHE A 47 39.54 -67.64 -8.33
CA PHE A 47 39.61 -68.00 -9.75
C PHE A 47 40.27 -66.94 -10.64
N ILE A 48 40.26 -65.68 -10.18
CA ILE A 48 40.85 -64.54 -10.85
C ILE A 48 42.08 -64.17 -10.01
N GLY A 49 43.26 -64.02 -10.62
CA GLY A 49 44.50 -63.74 -9.87
C GLY A 49 44.33 -62.58 -8.87
N TYR A 50 44.99 -62.68 -7.71
CA TYR A 50 44.83 -61.75 -6.58
C TYR A 50 44.87 -60.25 -6.98
N ASP A 51 45.63 -59.88 -8.02
CA ASP A 51 45.73 -58.49 -8.52
C ASP A 51 44.43 -57.96 -9.17
N GLU A 52 43.65 -58.81 -9.85
CA GLU A 52 42.38 -58.41 -10.50
C GLU A 52 41.24 -58.28 -9.49
N ALA A 53 41.34 -58.98 -8.36
CA ALA A 53 40.38 -58.88 -7.27
C ALA A 53 40.50 -57.58 -6.48
N ASP A 54 41.71 -57.12 -6.20
CA ASP A 54 41.95 -55.88 -5.47
C ASP A 54 41.56 -54.66 -6.32
N THR A 55 41.83 -54.69 -7.63
CA THR A 55 41.36 -53.63 -8.56
C THR A 55 39.83 -53.55 -8.66
N LEU A 56 39.13 -54.69 -8.63
CA LEU A 56 37.66 -54.71 -8.56
C LEU A 56 37.12 -54.17 -7.23
N ARG A 57 37.79 -54.47 -6.11
CA ARG A 57 37.41 -53.97 -4.79
C ARG A 57 37.58 -52.45 -4.67
N ASP A 58 38.68 -51.92 -5.18
CA ASP A 58 38.96 -50.48 -5.21
C ASP A 58 37.95 -49.75 -6.11
N SER A 59 37.66 -50.32 -7.28
CA SER A 59 36.62 -49.80 -8.19
C SER A 59 35.23 -49.80 -7.54
N LEU A 60 34.88 -50.85 -6.79
CA LEU A 60 33.61 -50.92 -6.06
C LEU A 60 33.55 -49.88 -4.94
N CYS A 61 34.63 -49.65 -4.20
CA CYS A 61 34.70 -48.60 -3.18
C CYS A 61 34.53 -47.21 -3.80
N ALA A 62 35.26 -46.92 -4.88
CA ALA A 62 35.15 -45.66 -5.61
C ALA A 62 33.73 -45.43 -6.16
N ALA A 63 33.09 -46.48 -6.70
CA ALA A 63 31.71 -46.42 -7.16
C ALA A 63 30.74 -46.13 -6.00
N GLN A 64 30.91 -46.77 -4.84
CA GLN A 64 30.08 -46.54 -3.67
C GLN A 64 30.23 -45.11 -3.14
N GLU A 65 31.44 -44.57 -3.09
CA GLU A 65 31.70 -43.18 -2.70
C GLU A 65 31.06 -42.19 -3.67
N HIS A 66 31.23 -42.40 -4.98
CA HIS A 66 30.58 -41.60 -6.01
C HIS A 66 29.05 -41.64 -5.87
N THR A 67 28.49 -42.81 -5.54
CA THR A 67 27.04 -42.96 -5.32
C THR A 67 26.57 -42.18 -4.09
N LYS A 68 27.35 -42.18 -3.00
CA LYS A 68 27.06 -41.36 -1.80
C LYS A 68 27.10 -39.87 -2.13
N GLU A 69 28.07 -39.45 -2.92
CA GLU A 69 28.19 -38.05 -3.32
C GLU A 69 27.06 -37.61 -4.25
N LEU A 70 26.66 -38.44 -5.21
CA LEU A 70 25.49 -38.19 -6.05
C LEU A 70 24.21 -38.08 -5.23
N LYS A 71 24.02 -38.95 -4.24
CA LYS A 71 22.87 -38.85 -3.31
C LYS A 71 22.86 -37.54 -2.55
N LYS A 72 24.02 -37.08 -2.07
CA LYS A 72 24.14 -35.78 -1.39
C LYS A 72 23.79 -34.61 -2.33
N LYS A 73 24.28 -34.64 -3.57
CA LYS A 73 23.97 -33.62 -4.59
C LYS A 73 22.48 -33.63 -4.97
N LEU A 74 21.86 -34.80 -5.04
CA LEU A 74 20.43 -34.94 -5.32
C LEU A 74 19.58 -34.27 -4.22
N VAL A 75 19.85 -34.57 -2.94
CA VAL A 75 19.14 -33.96 -1.82
C VAL A 75 19.27 -32.43 -1.84
N ALA A 76 20.50 -31.92 -2.03
CA ALA A 76 20.73 -30.48 -2.11
C ALA A 76 19.98 -29.82 -3.29
N SER A 77 19.91 -30.51 -4.43
CA SER A 77 19.15 -30.03 -5.59
C SER A 77 17.64 -30.04 -5.36
N GLU A 78 17.11 -31.03 -4.64
CA GLU A 78 15.68 -31.10 -4.31
C GLU A 78 15.26 -30.01 -3.32
N GLU A 79 16.10 -29.72 -2.33
CA GLU A 79 15.89 -28.60 -1.39
C GLU A 79 15.90 -27.26 -2.14
N ALA A 80 16.90 -27.03 -3.01
CA ALA A 80 16.97 -25.82 -3.83
C ALA A 80 15.74 -25.67 -4.75
N ARG A 81 15.19 -26.77 -5.29
CA ARG A 81 13.96 -26.75 -6.09
C ARG A 81 12.75 -26.35 -5.24
N LYS A 82 12.58 -26.94 -4.05
CA LYS A 82 11.49 -26.59 -3.13
C LYS A 82 11.55 -25.11 -2.72
N ASP A 83 12.75 -24.60 -2.44
CA ASP A 83 12.94 -23.18 -2.13
C ASP A 83 12.60 -22.27 -3.31
N ALA A 84 12.96 -22.66 -4.54
CA ALA A 84 12.60 -21.92 -5.74
C ALA A 84 11.08 -21.93 -6.00
N GLU A 85 10.40 -23.05 -5.78
CA GLU A 85 8.94 -23.17 -5.89
C GLU A 85 8.22 -22.31 -4.82
N ALA A 86 8.71 -22.31 -3.59
CA ALA A 86 8.18 -21.45 -2.52
C ALA A 86 8.36 -19.94 -2.84
N LYS A 87 9.52 -19.56 -3.40
CA LYS A 87 9.74 -18.18 -3.84
C LYS A 87 8.85 -17.79 -5.03
N ALA A 88 8.64 -18.70 -5.98
CA ALA A 88 7.78 -18.46 -7.14
C ALA A 88 6.30 -18.29 -6.74
N THR A 89 5.81 -19.11 -5.80
CA THR A 89 4.44 -18.97 -5.27
C THR A 89 4.26 -17.65 -4.52
N SER A 90 5.24 -17.24 -3.71
CA SER A 90 5.22 -15.92 -3.07
C SER A 90 5.25 -14.76 -4.06
N ALA A 91 5.98 -14.87 -5.17
CA ALA A 91 6.03 -13.83 -6.19
C ALA A 91 4.68 -13.68 -6.93
N ASN A 92 4.01 -14.79 -7.23
CA ASN A 92 2.68 -14.76 -7.85
C ASN A 92 1.61 -14.15 -6.94
N ASP A 93 1.66 -14.42 -5.63
CA ASP A 93 0.77 -13.77 -4.65
C ASP A 93 0.98 -12.25 -4.63
N LEU A 94 2.24 -11.80 -4.60
CA LEU A 94 2.57 -10.37 -4.65
C LEU A 94 2.08 -9.71 -5.95
N GLN A 95 2.24 -10.39 -7.09
CA GLN A 95 1.74 -9.87 -8.38
C GLN A 95 0.21 -9.73 -8.38
N THR A 96 -0.49 -10.72 -7.85
CA THR A 96 -1.97 -10.70 -7.76
C THR A 96 -2.44 -9.53 -6.88
N ARG A 97 -1.72 -9.26 -5.77
CA ARG A 97 -2.01 -8.12 -4.89
C ARG A 97 -1.69 -6.78 -5.53
N LEU A 98 -0.63 -6.71 -6.35
CA LEU A 98 -0.28 -5.51 -7.12
C LEU A 98 -1.39 -5.19 -8.13
N ASP A 99 -1.81 -6.17 -8.92
CA ASP A 99 -2.86 -6.00 -9.94
C ASP A 99 -4.19 -5.55 -9.31
N ALA A 100 -4.55 -6.13 -8.15
CA ALA A 100 -5.74 -5.72 -7.40
C ALA A 100 -5.64 -4.28 -6.86
N ALA A 101 -4.45 -3.87 -6.39
CA ALA A 101 -4.22 -2.51 -5.92
C ALA A 101 -4.26 -1.49 -7.07
N GLU A 102 -3.72 -1.83 -8.24
CA GLU A 102 -3.79 -0.98 -9.44
C GLU A 102 -5.23 -0.79 -9.93
N LEU A 103 -6.05 -1.85 -9.91
CA LEU A 103 -7.47 -1.76 -10.25
C LEU A 103 -8.22 -0.85 -9.27
N ALA A 104 -8.02 -1.05 -7.96
CA ALA A 104 -8.65 -0.23 -6.93
C ALA A 104 -8.21 1.24 -7.01
N LEU A 105 -6.97 1.50 -7.41
CA LEU A 105 -6.48 2.86 -7.65
C LEU A 105 -7.20 3.48 -8.85
N LYS A 106 -7.30 2.76 -9.98
CA LYS A 106 -8.01 3.24 -11.18
C LYS A 106 -9.45 3.61 -10.88
N GLU A 107 -10.21 2.73 -10.22
CA GLU A 107 -11.60 3.00 -9.84
C GLU A 107 -11.73 4.26 -8.97
N LYS A 108 -10.85 4.43 -7.98
CA LYS A 108 -10.81 5.64 -7.15
C LYS A 108 -10.49 6.88 -7.98
N THR A 109 -9.50 6.82 -8.86
CA THR A 109 -9.14 7.96 -9.71
C THR A 109 -10.24 8.34 -10.69
N GLU A 110 -11.10 7.40 -11.12
CA GLU A 110 -12.26 7.68 -11.96
C GLU A 110 -13.42 8.30 -11.16
N HIS A 111 -13.63 7.89 -9.91
CA HIS A 111 -14.76 8.38 -9.10
C HIS A 111 -14.48 9.71 -8.37
N THR A 112 -13.22 9.99 -8.07
CA THR A 112 -12.80 11.24 -7.41
C THR A 112 -13.14 12.51 -8.20
N PRO A 113 -12.89 12.62 -9.53
CA PRO A 113 -13.20 13.84 -10.28
C PRO A 113 -14.70 14.12 -10.33
N HIS A 114 -15.56 13.10 -10.40
CA HIS A 114 -17.01 13.31 -10.38
C HIS A 114 -17.49 13.92 -9.07
N ARG A 115 -16.97 13.43 -7.94
CA ARG A 115 -17.30 13.96 -6.62
C ARG A 115 -16.83 15.41 -6.46
N GLU A 116 -15.61 15.72 -6.90
CA GLU A 116 -15.06 17.08 -6.82
C GLU A 116 -15.81 18.06 -7.71
N VAL A 117 -16.13 17.67 -8.93
CA VAL A 117 -16.93 18.48 -9.87
C VAL A 117 -18.32 18.77 -9.29
N ASP A 118 -18.96 17.80 -8.65
CA ASP A 118 -20.26 18.01 -8.01
C ASP A 118 -20.19 18.95 -6.81
N ILE A 119 -19.10 18.90 -6.03
CA ILE A 119 -18.86 19.85 -4.93
C ILE A 119 -18.68 21.26 -5.48
N ILE A 120 -17.85 21.45 -6.52
CA ILE A 120 -17.61 22.75 -7.15
C ILE A 120 -18.93 23.33 -7.67
N LYS A 121 -19.73 22.56 -8.41
CA LYS A 121 -21.05 23.02 -8.90
C LYS A 121 -22.00 23.46 -7.79
N ARG A 122 -21.98 22.77 -6.64
CA ARG A 122 -22.81 23.15 -5.49
C ARG A 122 -22.33 24.45 -4.86
N LEU A 123 -21.02 24.63 -4.74
CA LEU A 123 -20.41 25.84 -4.21
C LEU A 123 -20.67 27.04 -5.13
N ASP A 124 -20.52 26.88 -6.45
CA ASP A 124 -20.83 27.95 -7.42
C ASP A 124 -22.27 28.40 -7.29
N LYS A 125 -23.23 27.45 -7.22
CA LYS A 125 -24.65 27.77 -7.03
C LYS A 125 -24.94 28.44 -5.68
N GLN A 126 -24.17 28.14 -4.64
CA GLN A 126 -24.29 28.84 -3.36
C GLN A 126 -23.71 30.26 -3.45
N SER A 127 -22.56 30.42 -4.10
CA SER A 127 -21.91 31.71 -4.35
C SER A 127 -22.80 32.66 -5.17
N ASP A 128 -23.44 32.15 -6.23
CA ASP A 128 -24.37 32.93 -7.06
C ASP A 128 -25.57 33.43 -6.24
N ARG A 129 -26.14 32.56 -5.39
CA ARG A 129 -27.27 32.93 -4.53
C ARG A 129 -26.86 33.97 -3.50
N PHE A 130 -25.69 33.82 -2.90
CA PHE A 130 -25.15 34.78 -1.94
C PHE A 130 -24.90 36.14 -2.62
N SER A 131 -24.23 36.14 -3.77
CA SER A 131 -23.92 37.35 -4.53
C SER A 131 -25.18 38.09 -4.97
N LYS A 132 -26.19 37.35 -5.43
CA LYS A 132 -27.49 37.92 -5.79
C LYS A 132 -28.19 38.55 -4.59
N HIS A 133 -28.24 37.84 -3.45
CA HIS A 133 -28.87 38.34 -2.24
C HIS A 133 -28.18 39.60 -1.70
N ILE A 134 -26.85 39.62 -1.71
CA ILE A 134 -26.04 40.78 -1.32
C ILE A 134 -26.29 41.95 -2.28
N GLY A 135 -26.30 41.72 -3.59
CA GLY A 135 -26.62 42.76 -4.59
C GLY A 135 -28.02 43.36 -4.40
N GLU A 136 -29.02 42.52 -4.09
CA GLU A 136 -30.39 42.96 -3.79
C GLU A 136 -30.51 43.76 -2.48
N MET A 137 -29.67 43.46 -1.47
CA MET A 137 -29.60 44.26 -0.24
C MET A 137 -29.01 45.65 -0.52
N TYR A 138 -27.96 45.74 -1.34
CA TYR A 138 -27.35 47.03 -1.69
C TYR A 138 -28.25 47.91 -2.56
N THR A 139 -29.01 47.35 -3.50
CA THR A 139 -29.92 48.15 -4.33
C THR A 139 -31.16 48.62 -3.57
N LYS A 140 -31.66 47.86 -2.59
CA LYS A 140 -32.76 48.31 -1.72
C LYS A 140 -32.38 49.46 -0.79
N ASN A 141 -31.13 49.51 -0.36
CA ASN A 141 -30.68 50.51 0.61
C ASN A 141 -30.26 51.84 -0.06
N GLN A 142 -30.12 51.88 -1.40
CA GLN A 142 -29.83 53.12 -2.13
C GLN A 142 -31.04 54.05 -2.31
N GLU A 143 -32.28 53.58 -2.08
CA GLU A 143 -33.48 54.43 -2.16
C GLU A 143 -33.80 55.19 -0.84
N GLN A 144 -32.94 55.06 0.18
CA GLN A 144 -33.07 55.75 1.49
C GLN A 144 -31.78 56.52 1.82
N GLU A 145 -31.50 57.60 1.09
CA GLU A 145 -30.29 58.43 1.23
C GLU A 145 -30.10 59.13 2.60
N GLU A 146 -31.04 59.03 3.54
CA GLU A 146 -30.85 59.54 4.91
C GLU A 146 -30.24 58.51 5.89
N ASP A 147 -30.15 57.23 5.52
CA ASP A 147 -29.76 56.12 6.43
C ASP A 147 -28.37 55.51 6.11
N GLU A 148 -27.61 56.04 5.14
CA GLU A 148 -26.37 55.42 4.61
C GLU A 148 -25.22 55.31 5.65
N LEU A 149 -25.12 56.29 6.56
CA LEU A 149 -24.19 56.25 7.70
C LEU A 149 -24.65 55.27 8.79
N LEU A 150 -25.95 55.15 9.01
CA LEU A 150 -26.51 54.16 9.95
C LEU A 150 -26.38 52.74 9.40
N ASP A 151 -26.56 52.58 8.10
CA ASP A 151 -26.42 51.32 7.38
C ASP A 151 -24.97 50.85 7.32
N SER A 152 -24.01 51.74 7.08
CA SER A 152 -22.59 51.38 7.14
C SER A 152 -22.15 50.98 8.56
N LEU A 153 -22.68 51.63 9.60
CA LEU A 153 -22.45 51.23 11.00
C LEU A 153 -23.12 49.90 11.36
N ARG A 154 -24.35 49.66 10.89
CA ARG A 154 -25.05 48.37 11.04
C ARG A 154 -24.30 47.24 10.33
N LEU A 155 -23.82 47.49 9.11
CA LEU A 155 -23.02 46.53 8.35
C LEU A 155 -21.71 46.19 9.06
N LEU A 156 -21.04 47.20 9.64
CA LEU A 156 -19.83 47.00 10.43
C LEU A 156 -20.11 46.18 11.70
N GLU A 157 -21.21 46.44 12.39
CA GLU A 157 -21.65 45.68 13.57
C GLU A 157 -21.95 44.22 13.20
N MET A 158 -22.64 43.99 12.08
CA MET A 158 -22.94 42.63 11.61
C MET A 158 -21.65 41.87 11.24
N ASN A 159 -20.73 42.53 10.54
CA ASN A 159 -19.43 41.95 10.19
C ASN A 159 -18.56 41.67 11.42
N TYR A 160 -18.62 42.53 12.43
CA TYR A 160 -17.96 42.31 13.72
C TYR A 160 -18.50 41.08 14.43
N LEU A 161 -19.83 40.92 14.50
CA LEU A 161 -20.46 39.75 15.11
C LEU A 161 -20.08 38.45 14.38
N LEU A 162 -20.13 38.49 13.04
CA LEU A 162 -19.73 37.35 12.21
C LEU A 162 -18.26 36.98 12.44
N ALA A 163 -17.36 37.96 12.42
CA ALA A 163 -15.93 37.74 12.68
C ALA A 163 -15.70 37.15 14.08
N ARG A 164 -16.41 37.66 15.09
CA ARG A 164 -16.35 37.15 16.47
C ARG A 164 -16.79 35.70 16.56
N ASP A 165 -17.88 35.33 15.88
CA ASP A 165 -18.42 33.98 15.94
C ASP A 165 -17.53 33.00 15.14
N CYS A 166 -17.02 33.40 13.98
CA CYS A 166 -15.99 32.65 13.24
C CYS A 166 -14.72 32.40 14.08
N LEU A 167 -14.26 33.39 14.84
CA LEU A 167 -13.10 33.23 15.73
C LEU A 167 -13.38 32.26 16.89
N LYS A 168 -14.59 32.28 17.45
CA LYS A 168 -15.00 31.31 18.48
C LYS A 168 -15.05 29.90 17.92
N GLU A 169 -15.68 29.71 16.77
CA GLU A 169 -15.76 28.40 16.11
C GLU A 169 -14.38 27.89 15.72
N GLY A 170 -13.53 28.77 15.16
CA GLY A 170 -12.14 28.46 14.83
C GLY A 170 -11.34 28.04 16.05
N ARG A 171 -11.52 28.70 17.19
CA ARG A 171 -10.91 28.29 18.46
C ARG A 171 -11.35 26.89 18.87
N VAL A 172 -12.65 26.59 18.85
CA VAL A 172 -13.18 25.27 19.23
C VAL A 172 -12.69 24.18 18.29
N ALA A 173 -12.64 24.45 16.98
CA ALA A 173 -12.11 23.52 15.99
C ALA A 173 -10.61 23.25 16.24
N PHE A 174 -9.84 24.30 16.54
CA PHE A 174 -8.43 24.18 16.87
C PHE A 174 -8.22 23.39 18.17
N GLU A 175 -8.99 23.66 19.23
CA GLU A 175 -8.99 22.89 20.49
C GLU A 175 -9.23 21.39 20.26
N ARG A 176 -10.12 21.03 19.32
CA ARG A 176 -10.40 19.63 18.97
C ARG A 176 -9.28 18.98 18.17
N LEU A 177 -8.68 19.72 17.23
CA LEU A 177 -7.66 19.18 16.33
C LEU A 177 -6.28 19.14 16.99
N PHE A 178 -5.97 20.06 17.89
CA PHE A 178 -4.63 20.23 18.49
C PHE A 178 -4.06 18.94 19.12
N PRO A 179 -4.81 18.17 19.93
CA PRO A 179 -4.30 16.94 20.53
C PRO A 179 -3.95 15.84 19.52
N HIS A 180 -4.55 15.87 18.32
CA HIS A 180 -4.27 14.90 17.27
C HIS A 180 -2.96 15.19 16.52
N PHE A 181 -2.56 16.45 16.43
CA PHE A 181 -1.33 16.87 15.76
C PHE A 181 -0.15 17.07 16.73
N PHE A 182 -0.44 17.42 17.98
CA PHE A 182 0.55 17.75 19.00
C PHE A 182 0.32 16.93 20.28
N LEU A 183 0.62 15.63 20.21
CA LEU A 183 0.31 14.60 21.22
C LEU A 183 0.92 14.85 22.63
N LYS A 184 1.86 15.79 22.78
CA LYS A 184 2.63 16.01 24.02
C LYS A 184 2.85 17.48 24.38
N ASP A 185 2.42 18.41 23.53
CA ASP A 185 2.61 19.83 23.81
C ASP A 185 1.38 20.40 24.51
N PRO A 186 1.55 21.19 25.60
CA PRO A 186 0.43 21.88 26.21
C PRO A 186 -0.12 22.91 25.21
N MET A 187 -1.45 22.98 25.13
CA MET A 187 -2.12 23.96 24.29
C MET A 187 -1.69 25.37 24.69
N LEU A 188 -1.20 26.15 23.71
CA LEU A 188 -0.75 27.51 23.95
C LEU A 188 -1.94 28.40 24.33
N ASP A 189 -1.98 28.87 25.58
CA ASP A 189 -2.96 29.84 26.11
C ASP A 189 -2.97 31.20 25.36
N LYS A 190 -2.07 31.41 24.39
CA LYS A 190 -1.74 32.73 23.84
C LYS A 190 -2.76 33.31 22.84
N PHE A 191 -3.97 32.77 22.74
CA PHE A 191 -5.09 33.49 22.13
C PHE A 191 -5.85 34.36 23.13
N GLU A 192 -5.54 34.29 24.42
CA GLU A 192 -6.13 35.13 25.46
C GLU A 192 -6.07 36.65 25.17
N PRO A 193 -4.94 37.22 24.68
CA PRO A 193 -4.87 38.64 24.35
C PRO A 193 -5.85 39.02 23.23
N LEU A 194 -6.00 38.16 22.23
CA LEU A 194 -6.93 38.37 21.11
C LEU A 194 -8.39 38.23 21.59
N ALA A 195 -8.69 37.22 22.40
CA ALA A 195 -10.02 37.02 22.98
C ALA A 195 -10.43 38.18 23.91
N LYS A 196 -9.50 38.78 24.66
CA LYS A 196 -9.72 39.97 25.49
C LYS A 196 -10.09 41.20 24.66
N CYS A 197 -9.52 41.38 23.46
CA CYS A 197 -9.89 42.46 22.53
C CYS A 197 -11.36 42.39 22.04
N PHE A 198 -11.97 41.20 22.03
CA PHE A 198 -13.34 40.98 21.54
C PHE A 198 -14.40 40.82 22.63
N THR A 199 -13.99 40.72 23.90
CA THR A 199 -14.89 40.49 25.05
C THR A 199 -14.95 41.67 26.04
N GLY A 200 -14.10 42.69 25.87
CA GLY A 200 -14.15 43.90 26.68
C GLY A 200 -15.45 44.69 26.48
N LYS A 201 -16.08 45.12 27.59
CA LYS A 201 -17.19 46.09 27.58
C LYS A 201 -16.80 47.43 26.92
N ASP A 202 -15.50 47.70 26.84
CA ASP A 202 -14.88 48.89 26.23
C ASP A 202 -14.30 48.60 24.84
N GLY A 203 -14.97 47.76 24.04
CA GLY A 203 -14.58 47.54 22.65
C GLY A 203 -14.51 48.90 21.93
N PRO A 204 -13.45 49.19 21.14
CA PRO A 204 -13.26 50.52 20.52
C PRO A 204 -14.44 50.95 19.63
N ILE A 205 -15.20 49.98 19.13
CA ILE A 205 -16.43 50.20 18.35
C ILE A 205 -17.61 50.63 19.26
N LEU A 206 -17.77 50.02 20.44
CA LEU A 206 -18.77 50.39 21.44
C LEU A 206 -18.48 51.76 22.05
N ALA A 207 -17.22 52.05 22.37
CA ALA A 207 -16.78 53.35 22.87
C ALA A 207 -17.06 54.48 21.85
N ARG A 208 -16.76 54.25 20.56
CA ARG A 208 -17.09 55.21 19.49
C ARG A 208 -18.59 55.45 19.37
N ARG A 209 -19.41 54.40 19.52
CA ARG A 209 -20.87 54.51 19.47
C ARG A 209 -21.42 55.32 20.63
N GLN A 210 -20.94 55.10 21.86
CA GLN A 210 -21.34 55.89 23.03
C GLN A 210 -20.96 57.37 22.90
N THR A 211 -19.74 57.68 22.46
CA THR A 211 -19.33 59.07 22.22
C THR A 211 -20.10 59.73 21.07
N ALA A 212 -20.52 58.98 20.04
CA ALA A 212 -21.34 59.51 18.97
C ALA A 212 -22.77 59.84 19.45
N PHE A 213 -23.31 59.05 20.37
CA PHE A 213 -24.61 59.31 21.01
C PHE A 213 -24.56 60.50 21.99
N GLU A 214 -23.46 60.68 22.73
CA GLU A 214 -23.30 61.80 23.68
C GLU A 214 -23.13 63.16 22.97
N ASN A 215 -22.57 63.20 21.77
CA ASN A 215 -22.38 64.44 20.99
C ASN A 215 -23.65 64.92 20.25
N TRP A 216 -24.77 64.21 20.38
CA TRP A 216 -26.06 64.54 19.75
C TRP A 216 -27.14 64.98 20.76
N CYS A 217 -26.81 65.10 22.06
CA CYS A 217 -27.61 65.77 23.09
C CYS A 217 -26.96 67.11 23.47
#